data_AF-F9DT91-F1
#
_entry.id   AF-F9DT91-F1
#
_cell.length_a   1.000
_cell.length_b   1.000
_cell.length_c   1.000
_cell.angle_alpha   90.00
_cell.angle_beta   90.00
_cell.angle_gamma   90.00
#
_symmetry.space_group_name_H-M   'P 1'
#
loop_
_entity.id
_entity.type
_entity.pdbx_description
1 polymer ?
#
loop_
_entity_poly.entity_id
_entity_poly.type
_entity_poly.pdbx_seq_one_letter_code
_entity_poly.pdbx_strand_id
1 'polypeptide(L)'
;MSRFVYFLITTNMIANIAASLPRILLSGSNNGAITSMALALIFGVFATWSVIRLLSSFPGKTLPELMETYLSKWLFVPLLLFFAINWYVSGLATLITYSDILLRYLTPEMSIYSIVGTFILFITFGLVMKGRSVLYTLEIILVLLVPIILYFLLKVYLDRQLDWDNVGVAIMNVNSFPNYTLFTASSYIFLGFFDMLYFNKYIKKK
;
A
#
# COMPACT_ATOMS: atom_id res chain seq x y z
N MET A 1 -7.29 -1.98 -20.12
CA MET A 1 -7.11 -0.95 -19.06
C MET A 1 -5.70 -0.42 -19.15
N SER A 2 -5.42 0.80 -18.69
CA SER A 2 -4.05 1.33 -18.75
C SER A 2 -3.12 0.55 -17.81
N ARG A 3 -1.88 0.30 -18.24
CA ARG A 3 -0.83 -0.39 -17.46
C ARG A 3 -0.59 0.23 -16.08
N PHE A 4 -0.86 1.54 -15.94
CA PHE A 4 -0.71 2.30 -14.69
C PHE A 4 -1.59 1.78 -13.54
N VAL A 5 -2.70 1.10 -13.85
CA VAL A 5 -3.57 0.45 -12.85
C VAL A 5 -2.79 -0.59 -12.06
N TYR A 6 -2.05 -1.45 -12.76
CA TYR A 6 -1.25 -2.50 -12.13
C TYR A 6 -0.10 -1.88 -11.32
N PHE A 7 0.58 -0.87 -11.87
CA PHE A 7 1.71 -0.24 -11.18
C PHE A 7 1.31 0.47 -9.88
N LEU A 8 0.16 1.14 -9.84
CA LEU A 8 -0.34 1.78 -8.61
C LEU A 8 -0.61 0.75 -7.52
N ILE A 9 -1.34 -0.32 -7.85
CA ILE A 9 -1.63 -1.39 -6.87
C ILE A 9 -0.32 -2.02 -6.41
N THR A 10 0.50 -2.53 -7.34
CA THR A 10 1.69 -3.31 -7.00
C THR A 10 2.71 -2.49 -6.22
N THR A 11 2.91 -1.21 -6.53
CA THR A 11 3.85 -0.37 -5.78
C THR A 11 3.37 -0.12 -4.36
N ASN A 12 2.07 0.14 -4.17
CA ASN A 12 1.47 0.30 -2.85
C ASN A 12 1.57 -1.00 -2.03
N MET A 13 1.31 -2.15 -2.67
CA MET A 13 1.49 -3.47 -2.03
C MET A 13 2.93 -3.69 -1.55
N ILE A 14 3.91 -3.44 -2.42
CA ILE A 14 5.34 -3.62 -2.11
C ILE A 14 5.75 -2.71 -0.95
N ALA A 15 5.34 -1.44 -0.99
CA ALA A 15 5.65 -0.47 0.06
C ALA A 15 5.13 -0.93 1.43
N ASN A 16 3.91 -1.49 1.47
CA ASN A 16 3.32 -1.99 2.70
C ASN A 16 3.96 -3.29 3.21
N ILE A 17 4.36 -4.18 2.30
CA ILE A 17 5.07 -5.42 2.65
C ILE A 17 6.48 -5.11 3.18
N ALA A 18 7.17 -4.11 2.63
CA ALA A 18 8.49 -3.70 3.11
C ALA A 18 8.45 -3.00 4.48
N ALA A 19 7.27 -2.51 4.88
CA ALA A 19 7.06 -1.76 6.09
C ALA A 19 6.66 -2.68 7.28
N SER A 20 5.60 -2.33 8.01
CA SER A 20 5.24 -2.96 9.29
C SER A 20 4.53 -4.30 9.18
N LEU A 21 4.06 -4.67 7.99
CA LEU A 21 3.17 -5.82 7.83
C LEU A 21 3.79 -7.17 8.23
N PRO A 22 5.01 -7.55 7.77
CA PRO A 22 5.59 -8.85 8.12
C PRO A 22 5.70 -9.02 9.64
N ARG A 23 6.09 -7.94 10.34
CA ARG A 23 6.20 -7.95 11.81
C ARG A 23 4.85 -8.17 12.49
N ILE A 24 3.79 -7.52 12.01
CA ILE A 24 2.44 -7.69 12.55
C ILE A 24 1.94 -9.12 12.32
N LEU A 25 2.12 -9.66 11.10
CA LEU A 25 1.68 -11.02 10.76
C LEU A 25 2.46 -12.08 11.53
N LEU A 26 3.78 -11.93 11.68
CA LEU A 26 4.61 -12.83 12.47
C LEU A 26 4.24 -12.79 13.96
N SER A 27 3.92 -11.61 14.52
CA SER A 27 3.48 -11.51 15.92
C SER A 27 2.14 -12.22 16.19
N GLY A 28 1.32 -12.39 15.15
CA GLY A 28 0.03 -13.05 15.20
C GLY A 28 0.01 -14.43 14.56
N SER A 29 1.17 -15.05 14.29
CA SER A 29 1.28 -16.32 13.56
C SER A 29 0.44 -17.45 14.19
N ASN A 30 0.32 -17.44 15.51
CA ASN A 30 -0.40 -18.44 16.29
C ASN A 30 -1.89 -18.10 16.47
N ASN A 31 -2.36 -16.97 15.93
CA ASN A 31 -3.70 -16.44 16.17
C ASN A 31 -4.42 -16.08 14.86
N GLY A 32 -4.48 -17.06 13.94
CA GLY A 32 -5.26 -16.92 12.70
C GLY A 32 -4.65 -15.99 11.66
N ALA A 33 -3.32 -15.80 11.66
CA ALA A 33 -2.66 -14.97 10.64
C ALA A 33 -3.00 -15.44 9.21
N ILE A 34 -2.94 -16.75 8.95
CA ILE A 34 -3.19 -17.31 7.62
C ILE A 34 -4.66 -17.14 7.19
N THR A 35 -5.62 -17.35 8.09
CA THR A 35 -7.05 -17.13 7.79
C THR A 35 -7.34 -15.66 7.53
N SER A 36 -6.80 -14.76 8.36
CA SER A 36 -6.91 -13.33 8.16
C SER A 36 -6.32 -12.87 6.82
N MET A 37 -5.18 -13.42 6.40
CA MET A 37 -4.58 -13.16 5.08
C MET A 37 -5.46 -13.66 3.93
N ALA A 38 -6.01 -14.87 4.04
CA ALA A 38 -6.89 -15.45 3.02
C ALA A 38 -8.18 -14.62 2.84
N LEU A 39 -8.81 -14.23 3.95
CA LEU A 39 -10.00 -13.37 3.91
C LEU A 39 -9.66 -11.97 3.37
N ALA A 40 -8.51 -11.40 3.77
CA ALA A 40 -8.05 -10.11 3.27
C ALA A 40 -7.79 -10.14 1.75
N LEU A 41 -7.30 -11.26 1.22
CA LEU A 41 -7.14 -11.45 -0.23
C LEU A 41 -8.49 -11.40 -0.95
N ILE A 42 -9.49 -12.15 -0.47
CA ILE A 42 -10.84 -12.16 -1.05
C ILE A 42 -11.44 -10.74 -1.01
N PHE A 43 -11.36 -10.09 0.15
CA PHE A 43 -11.85 -8.73 0.33
C PHE A 43 -11.11 -7.73 -0.59
N GLY A 44 -9.79 -7.79 -0.64
CA GLY A 44 -8.95 -6.89 -1.43
C GLY A 44 -9.20 -7.00 -2.93
N VAL A 45 -9.34 -8.23 -3.45
CA VAL A 45 -9.69 -8.49 -4.86
C VAL A 45 -11.08 -7.93 -5.16
N PHE A 46 -12.08 -8.20 -4.31
CA PHE A 46 -13.44 -7.71 -4.50
C PHE A 46 -13.53 -6.18 -4.44
N ALA A 47 -12.84 -5.55 -3.49
CA ALA A 47 -12.79 -4.09 -3.36
C ALA A 47 -12.12 -3.45 -4.58
N THR A 48 -10.97 -3.97 -5.00
CA THR A 48 -10.25 -3.51 -6.19
C THR A 48 -11.11 -3.63 -7.45
N TRP A 49 -11.75 -4.79 -7.65
CA TRP A 49 -12.64 -5.02 -8.78
C TRP A 49 -13.83 -4.05 -8.79
N SER A 50 -14.43 -3.80 -7.62
CA SER A 50 -15.56 -2.89 -7.46
C SER A 50 -15.17 -1.45 -7.84
N VAL A 51 -14.01 -0.99 -7.36
CA VAL A 51 -13.49 0.36 -7.66
C VAL A 51 -13.14 0.49 -9.15
N ILE A 52 -12.48 -0.52 -9.73
CA ILE A 52 -12.19 -0.55 -11.16
C ILE A 52 -13.49 -0.45 -11.99
N ARG A 53 -14.51 -1.22 -11.61
CA ARG A 53 -15.80 -1.21 -12.32
C ARG A 53 -16.48 0.14 -12.19
N LEU A 54 -16.47 0.75 -11.01
CA LEU A 54 -16.99 2.10 -10.79
C LEU A 54 -16.28 3.14 -11.67
N LEU A 55 -14.94 3.17 -11.65
CA LEU A 55 -14.16 4.12 -12.43
C LEU A 55 -14.31 3.92 -13.94
N SER A 56 -14.53 2.68 -14.38
CA SER A 56 -14.76 2.38 -15.79
C SER A 56 -16.06 2.99 -16.34
N SER A 57 -17.07 3.17 -15.48
CA SER A 57 -18.32 3.86 -15.82
C SER A 57 -18.16 5.38 -15.88
N PHE A 58 -17.08 5.92 -15.29
CA PHE A 58 -16.81 7.36 -15.21
C PHE A 58 -15.39 7.71 -15.71
N PRO A 59 -15.11 7.49 -17.00
CA PRO A 59 -13.76 7.64 -17.52
C PRO A 59 -13.29 9.10 -17.45
N GLY A 60 -12.08 9.31 -16.95
CA GLY A 60 -11.42 10.61 -16.98
C GLY A 60 -11.83 11.59 -15.88
N LYS A 61 -12.80 11.23 -15.02
CA LYS A 61 -13.17 12.01 -13.84
C LYS A 61 -12.47 11.49 -12.59
N THR A 62 -11.93 12.39 -11.79
CA THR A 62 -11.39 12.07 -10.46
C THR A 62 -12.51 11.93 -9.44
N LEU A 63 -12.24 11.30 -8.30
CA LEU A 63 -13.23 11.17 -7.22
C LEU A 63 -13.79 12.52 -6.75
N PRO A 64 -13.00 13.59 -6.52
CA PRO A 64 -13.56 14.90 -6.20
C PRO A 64 -14.50 15.44 -7.27
N GLU A 65 -14.14 15.31 -8.56
CA GLU A 65 -15.00 15.75 -9.69
C GLU A 65 -16.31 14.92 -9.76
N LEU A 66 -16.26 13.63 -9.42
CA LEU A 66 -17.47 12.78 -9.34
C LEU A 66 -18.35 13.16 -8.16
N MET A 67 -17.75 13.38 -7.00
CA MET A 67 -18.49 13.77 -5.82
C MET A 67 -19.14 15.15 -6.00
N GLU A 68 -18.46 16.11 -6.61
CA GLU A 68 -19.04 17.42 -6.91
C GLU A 68 -20.21 17.32 -7.91
N THR A 69 -20.15 16.39 -8.87
CA THR A 69 -21.23 16.21 -9.86
C THR A 69 -22.48 15.56 -9.25
N TYR A 70 -22.31 14.58 -8.35
CA TYR A 70 -23.41 13.69 -7.91
C TYR A 70 -23.84 13.88 -6.46
N LEU A 71 -23.06 14.56 -5.61
CA LEU A 71 -23.41 14.83 -4.21
C LEU A 71 -23.77 16.30 -4.00
N SER A 72 -24.64 16.55 -3.02
CA SER A 72 -24.90 17.90 -2.54
C SER A 72 -23.66 18.49 -1.86
N LYS A 73 -23.50 19.82 -1.90
CA LYS A 73 -22.33 20.52 -1.30
C LYS A 73 -22.14 20.19 0.18
N TRP A 74 -23.23 19.96 0.90
CA TRP A 74 -23.23 19.59 2.32
C TRP A 74 -22.61 18.22 2.60
N LEU A 75 -22.75 17.26 1.68
CA LEU A 75 -22.14 15.94 1.82
C LEU A 75 -20.74 15.88 1.17
N PHE A 76 -20.53 16.66 0.11
CA PHE A 76 -19.26 16.76 -0.60
C PHE A 76 -18.12 17.22 0.31
N VAL A 77 -18.28 18.35 1.02
CA VAL A 77 -17.18 18.97 1.79
C VAL A 77 -16.70 18.07 2.94
N PRO A 78 -17.57 17.52 3.81
CA PRO A 78 -17.12 16.62 4.88
C PRO A 78 -16.45 15.36 4.35
N LEU A 79 -16.98 14.78 3.26
CA LEU A 79 -16.43 13.56 2.69
C LEU A 79 -15.07 13.80 2.04
N LEU A 80 -14.90 14.93 1.34
CA LEU A 80 -13.59 15.33 0.80
C LEU A 80 -12.56 15.53 1.92
N LEU A 81 -12.97 16.19 3.01
CA LEU A 81 -12.11 16.43 4.17
C LEU A 81 -11.74 15.12 4.87
N PHE A 82 -12.67 14.17 4.98
CA PHE A 82 -12.40 12.82 5.47
C PHE A 82 -11.33 12.13 4.62
N PHE A 83 -11.46 12.14 3.29
CA PHE A 83 -10.44 11.56 2.40
C PHE A 83 -9.09 12.27 2.53
N ALA A 84 -9.06 13.60 2.61
CA ALA A 84 -7.83 14.37 2.78
C ALA A 84 -7.09 14.00 4.08
N ILE A 85 -7.81 13.90 5.21
CA ILE A 85 -7.24 13.48 6.49
C ILE A 85 -6.70 12.06 6.41
N ASN A 86 -7.45 11.12 5.82
CA ASN A 86 -7.01 9.73 5.69
C ASN A 86 -5.72 9.61 4.86
N TRP A 87 -5.60 10.37 3.76
CA TRP A 87 -4.39 10.38 2.94
C TRP A 87 -3.21 11.00 3.69
N TYR A 88 -3.45 12.09 4.41
CA TYR A 88 -2.42 12.73 5.22
C TYR A 88 -1.90 11.79 6.31
N VAL A 89 -2.78 11.14 7.06
CA VAL A 89 -2.41 10.18 8.12
C VAL A 89 -1.67 8.97 7.52
N SER A 90 -2.13 8.44 6.38
CA SER A 90 -1.46 7.31 5.72
C SER A 90 -0.05 7.68 5.22
N GLY A 91 0.11 8.87 4.64
CA GLY A 91 1.41 9.41 4.23
C GLY A 91 2.35 9.61 5.42
N LEU A 92 1.84 10.15 6.53
CA LEU A 92 2.60 10.34 7.77
C LEU A 92 3.04 9.01 8.38
N ALA A 93 2.15 8.02 8.45
CA ALA A 93 2.47 6.69 8.96
C ALA A 93 3.57 6.01 8.13
N THR A 94 3.52 6.20 6.80
CA THR A 94 4.55 5.71 5.88
C THR A 94 5.90 6.37 6.15
N LEU A 95 5.93 7.69 6.29
CA LEU A 95 7.13 8.46 6.61
C LEU A 95 7.78 8.03 7.93
N ILE A 96 6.97 7.86 8.98
CA ILE A 96 7.44 7.41 10.30
C ILE A 96 8.05 6.01 10.18
N THR A 97 7.36 5.09 9.50
CA THR A 97 7.81 3.70 9.39
C THR A 97 9.13 3.59 8.64
N TYR A 98 9.27 4.27 7.50
CA TYR A 98 10.53 4.24 6.74
C TYR A 98 11.67 4.95 7.48
N SER A 99 11.37 6.00 8.25
CA SER A 99 12.38 6.66 9.08
C SER A 99 12.89 5.74 10.19
N ASP A 100 12.01 4.98 10.86
CA ASP A 100 12.40 3.97 11.86
C ASP A 100 13.22 2.83 11.23
N ILE A 101 12.83 2.36 10.04
CA ILE A 101 13.59 1.33 9.31
C ILE A 101 15.00 1.83 8.97
N LEU A 102 15.13 3.06 8.45
CA LEU A 102 16.44 3.64 8.11
C LEU A 102 17.31 3.79 9.35
N LEU A 103 16.76 4.35 10.43
CA LEU A 103 17.49 4.55 11.67
C LEU A 103 17.89 3.21 12.29
N ARG A 104 17.04 2.18 12.23
CA ARG A 104 17.33 0.88 12.85
C ARG A 104 18.36 0.05 12.08
N TYR A 105 18.34 0.10 10.74
CA TYR A 105 19.09 -0.87 9.92
C TYR A 105 20.17 -0.28 9.03
N LEU A 106 20.09 1.01 8.68
CA LEU A 106 21.00 1.63 7.70
C LEU A 106 21.90 2.68 8.33
N THR A 107 21.35 3.57 9.15
CA THR A 107 22.07 4.73 9.71
C THR A 107 21.67 5.01 11.16
N PRO A 108 22.03 4.13 12.12
CA PRO A 108 21.65 4.28 13.53
C PRO A 108 22.25 5.51 14.21
N GLU A 109 23.40 5.98 13.73
CA GLU A 109 24.10 7.15 14.27
C GLU A 109 23.53 8.49 13.76
N MET A 110 22.65 8.47 12.75
CA MET A 110 22.08 9.70 12.20
C MET A 110 20.89 10.19 13.02
N SER A 111 20.81 11.52 13.20
CA SER A 111 19.66 12.17 13.82
C SER A 111 18.38 11.92 13.03
N ILE A 112 17.30 11.57 13.75
CA ILE A 112 15.97 11.38 13.15
C ILE A 112 15.48 12.61 12.39
N TYR A 113 15.85 13.82 12.84
CA TYR A 113 15.49 15.07 12.16
C TYR A 113 16.12 15.17 10.77
N SER A 114 17.35 14.66 10.59
CA SER A 114 18.04 14.64 9.29
C SER A 114 17.39 13.66 8.32
N ILE A 115 16.99 12.48 8.80
CA ILE A 115 16.31 11.46 7.99
C ILE A 115 14.95 11.99 7.52
N VAL A 116 14.13 12.48 8.47
CA VAL A 116 12.82 13.06 8.17
C VAL A 116 12.93 14.27 7.24
N GLY A 117 13.90 15.16 7.49
CA GLY A 117 14.16 16.31 6.62
C GLY A 117 14.47 15.91 5.18
N THR A 118 15.27 14.84 4.99
CA THR A 118 15.58 14.31 3.66
C THR A 118 14.33 13.78 2.97
N PHE A 119 13.48 13.02 3.66
CA PHE A 119 12.21 12.57 3.08
C PHE A 119 11.27 13.72 2.73
N ILE A 120 11.16 14.75 3.58
CA ILE A 120 10.33 15.93 3.29
C ILE A 120 10.82 16.63 2.02
N LEU A 121 12.13 16.73 1.81
CA LEU A 121 12.68 17.28 0.56
C LEU A 121 12.25 16.45 -0.67
N PHE A 122 12.35 15.12 -0.60
CA PHE A 122 11.89 14.24 -1.68
C PHE A 122 10.37 14.32 -1.92
N ILE A 123 9.57 14.38 -0.85
CA ILE A 123 8.12 14.53 -0.95
C ILE A 123 7.77 15.88 -1.59
N THR A 124 8.45 16.95 -1.19
CA THR A 124 8.26 18.29 -1.75
C THR A 124 8.61 18.31 -3.24
N PHE A 125 9.68 17.62 -3.65
CA PHE A 125 9.99 17.44 -5.06
C PHE A 125 8.85 16.71 -5.80
N GLY A 126 8.31 15.64 -5.20
CA GLY A 126 7.15 14.91 -5.73
C GLY A 126 5.90 15.77 -5.92
N LEU A 127 5.64 16.72 -5.02
CA LEU A 127 4.50 17.66 -5.11
C LEU A 127 4.58 18.59 -6.33
N VAL A 128 5.79 18.94 -6.78
CA VAL A 128 6.00 19.81 -7.94
C VAL A 128 5.88 19.03 -9.27
N MET A 129 5.95 17.70 -9.23
CA MET A 129 5.85 16.87 -10.43
C MET A 129 4.43 16.82 -11.00
N LYS A 130 4.34 16.81 -12.34
CA LYS A 130 3.07 16.54 -13.03
C LYS A 130 2.62 15.11 -12.74
N GLY A 131 1.32 14.88 -12.53
CA GLY A 131 0.77 13.56 -12.20
C GLY A 131 1.14 12.44 -13.20
N ARG A 132 1.29 12.76 -14.50
CA ARG A 132 1.82 11.78 -15.48
C ARG A 132 3.27 11.39 -15.21
N SER A 133 4.11 12.35 -14.86
CA SER A 133 5.52 12.10 -14.53
C SER A 133 5.62 11.21 -13.29
N VAL A 134 4.75 11.42 -12.29
CA VAL A 134 4.69 10.55 -11.10
C VAL A 134 4.40 9.10 -11.50
N LEU A 135 3.40 8.86 -12.37
CA LEU A 135 3.09 7.50 -12.84
C LEU A 135 4.24 6.83 -13.60
N TYR A 136 4.99 7.58 -14.41
CA TYR A 136 6.17 7.05 -15.10
C TYR A 136 7.34 6.77 -14.15
N THR A 137 7.57 7.63 -13.16
CA THR A 137 8.57 7.38 -12.12
C THR A 137 8.24 6.11 -11.33
N LEU A 138 6.97 5.90 -11.00
CA LEU A 138 6.51 4.67 -10.34
C LEU A 138 6.75 3.42 -11.20
N GLU A 139 6.50 3.50 -12.51
CA GLU A 139 6.81 2.41 -13.46
C GLU A 139 8.30 2.07 -13.44
N ILE A 140 9.18 3.08 -13.53
CA ILE A 140 10.63 2.87 -13.49
C ILE A 140 11.08 2.27 -12.16
N ILE A 141 10.62 2.83 -11.03
CA ILE A 141 10.96 2.34 -9.70
C ILE A 141 10.53 0.88 -9.54
N LEU A 142 9.32 0.53 -9.98
CA LEU A 142 8.82 -0.83 -9.88
C LEU A 142 9.68 -1.81 -10.70
N VAL A 143 9.99 -1.47 -11.95
CA VAL A 143 10.83 -2.31 -12.83
C VAL A 143 12.21 -2.54 -12.21
N LEU A 144 12.78 -1.53 -11.55
CA LEU A 144 14.06 -1.64 -10.85
C LEU A 144 13.97 -2.43 -9.53
N LEU A 145 12.85 -2.34 -8.81
CA LEU A 145 12.65 -3.02 -7.52
C LEU A 145 12.30 -4.50 -7.68
N VAL A 146 11.58 -4.89 -8.73
CA VAL A 146 11.18 -6.29 -8.98
C VAL A 146 12.34 -7.27 -8.88
N PRO A 147 13.51 -7.10 -9.55
CA PRO A 147 14.62 -8.04 -9.43
C PRO A 147 15.18 -8.08 -8.01
N ILE A 148 15.21 -6.95 -7.31
CA ILE A 148 15.70 -6.86 -5.92
C ILE A 148 14.77 -7.67 -5.00
N ILE A 149 13.45 -7.50 -5.14
CA ILE A 149 12.45 -8.23 -4.36
C ILE A 149 12.54 -9.74 -4.62
N LEU A 150 12.64 -10.15 -5.90
CA LEU A 150 12.79 -11.56 -6.26
C LEU A 150 14.06 -12.16 -5.65
N TYR A 151 15.17 -11.43 -5.70
CA TYR A 151 16.41 -11.85 -5.07
C TYR A 151 16.26 -12.00 -3.54
N PHE A 152 15.63 -11.05 -2.86
CA PHE A 152 15.38 -11.13 -1.42
C PHE A 152 14.48 -12.32 -1.06
N LEU A 153 13.39 -12.55 -1.81
CA LEU A 153 12.51 -13.69 -1.58
C LEU A 153 13.26 -15.01 -1.74
N LEU A 154 14.01 -15.18 -2.83
CA LEU A 154 14.83 -16.39 -3.05
C LEU A 154 15.84 -16.58 -1.92
N LYS A 155 16.51 -15.51 -1.49
CA LYS A 155 17.48 -15.57 -0.41
C LYS A 155 16.84 -16.03 0.91
N VAL A 156 15.67 -15.51 1.26
CA VAL A 156 14.95 -15.89 2.49
C VAL A 156 14.56 -17.37 2.47
N TYR A 157 14.05 -17.90 1.36
CA TYR A 157 13.67 -19.31 1.24
C TYR A 157 14.87 -20.27 1.22
N LEU A 158 16.04 -19.81 0.76
CA LEU A 158 17.27 -20.60 0.73
C LEU A 158 18.10 -20.44 2.01
N ASP A 159 17.73 -19.53 2.91
CA ASP A 159 18.46 -19.29 4.15
C ASP A 159 18.26 -20.46 5.13
N ARG A 160 19.36 -20.90 5.75
CA ARG A 160 19.33 -21.96 6.77
C ARG A 160 18.72 -21.50 8.09
N GLN A 161 18.59 -20.18 8.28
CA GLN A 161 17.94 -19.60 9.46
C GLN A 161 16.41 -19.64 9.36
N LEU A 162 15.84 -19.99 8.21
CA LEU A 162 14.41 -20.19 8.07
C LEU A 162 14.01 -21.48 8.79
N ASP A 163 13.39 -21.31 9.95
CA ASP A 163 12.83 -22.41 10.73
C ASP A 163 11.44 -22.81 10.20
N TRP A 164 11.41 -23.93 9.49
CA TRP A 164 10.19 -24.49 8.90
C TRP A 164 9.19 -24.97 9.96
N ASP A 165 9.62 -25.24 11.19
CA ASP A 165 8.70 -25.67 12.25
C ASP A 165 7.76 -24.52 12.65
N ASN A 166 8.27 -23.29 12.68
CA ASN A 166 7.44 -22.10 12.92
C ASN A 166 6.39 -21.88 11.82
N VAL A 167 6.73 -22.21 10.56
CA VAL A 167 5.78 -22.19 9.45
C VAL A 167 4.70 -23.25 9.65
N GLY A 168 5.09 -24.45 10.08
CA GLY A 168 4.17 -25.53 10.43
C GLY A 168 3.18 -25.14 11.52
N VAL A 169 3.65 -24.48 12.59
CA VAL A 169 2.79 -23.99 13.69
C VAL A 169 1.76 -22.96 13.19
N ALA A 170 2.16 -22.06 12.29
CA ALA A 170 1.22 -21.10 11.69
C ALA A 170 0.14 -21.83 10.86
N ILE A 171 0.53 -22.86 10.10
CA ILE A 171 -0.39 -23.69 9.30
C ILE A 171 -1.36 -24.49 10.19
N MET A 172 -0.91 -25.03 11.32
CA MET A 172 -1.81 -25.74 12.25
C MET A 172 -2.90 -24.83 12.83
N ASN A 173 -2.64 -23.53 12.94
CA ASN A 173 -3.60 -22.53 13.40
C ASN A 173 -4.50 -21.98 12.29
N VAL A 174 -4.57 -22.59 11.10
CA VAL A 174 -5.48 -22.16 10.03
C VAL A 174 -6.95 -22.33 10.40
N ASN A 175 -7.33 -23.17 11.36
CA ASN A 175 -8.73 -23.27 11.78
C ASN A 175 -9.12 -22.27 12.88
N SER A 176 -8.20 -21.40 13.30
CA SER A 176 -8.51 -20.37 14.29
C SER A 176 -9.26 -19.19 13.66
N PHE A 177 -10.14 -18.57 14.46
CA PHE A 177 -10.92 -17.41 14.02
C PHE A 177 -9.99 -16.27 13.59
N PRO A 178 -10.33 -15.55 12.49
CA PRO A 178 -9.51 -14.46 12.01
C PRO A 178 -9.44 -13.34 13.05
N ASN A 179 -8.22 -12.95 13.41
CA ASN A 179 -8.01 -11.79 14.27
C ASN A 179 -8.26 -10.52 13.46
N TYR A 180 -9.11 -9.62 13.99
CA TYR A 180 -9.47 -8.35 13.35
C TYR A 180 -8.25 -7.47 13.02
N THR A 181 -7.26 -7.41 13.91
CA THR A 181 -6.02 -6.64 13.69
C THR A 181 -5.20 -7.24 12.54
N LEU A 182 -5.09 -8.56 12.47
CA LEU A 182 -4.36 -9.23 11.38
C LEU A 182 -5.09 -9.11 10.05
N PHE A 183 -6.43 -9.16 10.07
CA PHE A 183 -7.25 -8.98 8.88
C PHE A 183 -7.16 -7.55 8.34
N THR A 184 -7.27 -6.53 9.20
CA THR A 184 -7.17 -5.12 8.79
C THR A 184 -5.76 -4.79 8.31
N ALA A 185 -4.71 -5.25 9.00
CA ALA A 185 -3.34 -5.09 8.54
C ALA A 185 -3.10 -5.75 7.18
N SER A 186 -3.58 -6.98 6.98
CA SER A 186 -3.45 -7.70 5.70
C SER A 186 -4.27 -7.04 4.58
N SER A 187 -5.44 -6.50 4.90
CA SER A 187 -6.29 -5.78 3.93
C SER A 187 -5.66 -4.47 3.47
N TYR A 188 -4.82 -3.85 4.32
CA TYR A 188 -4.13 -2.60 4.02
C TYR A 188 -3.22 -2.71 2.77
N ILE A 189 -2.67 -3.90 2.50
CA ILE A 189 -1.88 -4.21 1.29
C ILE A 189 -2.63 -3.86 0.01
N PHE A 190 -3.94 -4.11 0.00
CA PHE A 190 -4.77 -3.98 -1.19
C PHE A 190 -5.27 -2.55 -1.42
N LEU A 191 -5.04 -1.61 -0.50
CA LEU A 191 -5.57 -0.25 -0.59
C LEU A 191 -4.99 0.58 -1.75
N GLY A 192 -4.01 0.07 -2.49
CA GLY A 192 -3.51 0.73 -3.72
C GLY A 192 -4.59 1.02 -4.77
N PHE A 193 -5.77 0.38 -4.71
CA PHE A 193 -6.90 0.76 -5.57
C PHE A 193 -7.41 2.19 -5.29
N PHE A 194 -7.20 2.72 -4.09
CA PHE A 194 -7.60 4.08 -3.74
C PHE A 194 -6.80 5.14 -4.50
N ASP A 195 -5.54 4.87 -4.85
CA ASP A 195 -4.74 5.77 -5.69
C ASP A 195 -5.36 5.94 -7.09
N MET A 196 -6.08 4.93 -7.58
CA MET A 196 -6.78 5.02 -8.86
C MET A 196 -7.87 6.09 -8.85
N LEU A 197 -8.51 6.35 -7.71
CA LEU A 197 -9.57 7.36 -7.60
C LEU A 197 -9.05 8.77 -7.94
N TYR A 198 -7.78 9.04 -7.64
CA TYR A 198 -7.11 10.31 -7.92
C TYR A 198 -6.47 10.32 -9.32
N PHE A 199 -5.86 9.22 -9.72
CA PHE A 199 -5.18 9.12 -11.02
C PHE A 199 -6.10 8.74 -12.19
N ASN A 200 -7.40 8.49 -11.97
CA ASN A 200 -8.35 8.07 -13.02
C ASN A 200 -8.32 8.95 -14.26
N LYS A 201 -8.12 10.27 -14.09
CA LYS A 201 -7.98 11.24 -15.18
C LYS A 201 -6.84 10.91 -16.17
N TYR A 202 -5.81 10.24 -15.69
CA TYR A 202 -4.63 9.81 -16.45
C TYR A 202 -4.73 8.35 -16.92
N ILE A 203 -5.64 7.58 -16.35
CA ILE A 203 -5.97 6.20 -16.72
C ILE A 203 -7.01 6.23 -17.87
N LYS A 204 -6.71 6.95 -18.95
CA LYS A 204 -7.58 6.93 -20.14
C LYS A 204 -7.39 5.62 -20.90
N LYS A 205 -8.49 4.94 -21.24
CA LYS A 205 -8.54 4.03 -22.39
C LYS A 205 -8.34 4.91 -23.63
N LYS A 206 -7.41 4.54 -24.52
CA LYS A 206 -7.54 4.92 -25.92
C LYS A 206 -8.83 4.33 -26.46
#